data_AF-A0A0B5HY65-F1
#
_entry.id   AF-A0A0B5HY65-F1
#
_cell.length_a   1.000
_cell.length_b   1.000
_cell.length_c   1.000
_cell.angle_alpha   90.00
_cell.angle_beta   90.00
_cell.angle_gamma   90.00
#
_symmetry.space_group_name_H-M   'P 1'
#
loop_
_entity.id
_entity.type
_entity.pdbx_description
1 polymer ?
#
loop_
_entity_poly.entity_id
_entity_poly.type
_entity_poly.pdbx_seq_one_letter_code
_entity_poly.pdbx_strand_id
1 'polypeptide(L)'
;MKKGFIFSLDSFFAIILFTLVIFLIYVFSINSFGLNQQYFFSEDLLTTLSNVKISELDLSNYPDINSMVSSGKINYTEATIVEQIVNFQLNDDQESSNLFIDDIFIKVADESLKTAIFIGNVKIYGADPENVKNLLSRTRLAIGKKNS
;
A
#
# COMPACT_ATOMS: atom_id res chain seq x y z
N MET A 1 -44.58 28.04 -34.75
CA MET A 1 -44.55 27.34 -33.43
C MET A 1 -43.89 25.96 -33.48
N LYS A 2 -44.27 25.03 -34.37
CA LYS A 2 -43.69 23.66 -34.42
C LYS A 2 -42.15 23.62 -34.57
N LYS A 3 -41.56 24.52 -35.37
CA LYS A 3 -40.09 24.60 -35.57
C LYS A 3 -39.33 25.10 -34.33
N GLY A 4 -39.91 26.04 -33.57
CA GLY A 4 -39.32 26.54 -32.34
C GLY A 4 -39.32 25.49 -31.23
N PHE A 5 -40.38 24.68 -31.16
CA PHE A 5 -40.45 23.56 -30.22
C PHE A 5 -39.37 22.50 -30.50
N ILE A 6 -39.17 22.14 -31.78
CA ILE A 6 -38.11 21.18 -32.16
C ILE A 6 -36.72 21.75 -31.83
N PHE A 7 -36.49 23.04 -32.08
CA PHE A 7 -35.22 23.70 -31.75
C PHE A 7 -34.94 23.74 -30.25
N SER A 8 -35.96 24.05 -29.43
CA SER A 8 -35.83 24.03 -27.97
C SER A 8 -35.62 22.62 -27.42
N LEU A 9 -36.30 21.62 -27.98
CA LEU A 9 -36.12 20.22 -27.62
C LEU A 9 -34.70 19.74 -27.93
N ASP A 10 -34.18 20.08 -29.11
CA ASP A 10 -32.83 19.72 -29.55
C ASP A 10 -31.76 20.38 -28.67
N SER A 11 -31.96 21.66 -28.34
CA SER A 11 -31.09 22.40 -27.41
C SER A 11 -31.09 21.78 -26.01
N PHE A 12 -32.24 21.30 -25.53
CA PHE A 12 -32.36 20.64 -24.23
C PHE A 12 -31.60 19.31 -24.21
N PHE A 13 -31.73 18.50 -25.27
CA PHE A 13 -30.95 17.26 -25.39
C PHE A 13 -29.45 17.53 -25.48
N ALA A 14 -29.03 18.58 -26.19
CA ALA A 14 -27.62 18.97 -26.28
C ALA A 14 -27.04 19.35 -24.90
N ILE A 15 -27.80 20.08 -24.07
CA ILE A 15 -27.38 20.46 -22.71
C ILE A 15 -27.24 19.22 -21.82
N ILE A 16 -28.20 18.28 -21.89
CA ILE A 16 -28.13 17.02 -21.15
C ILE A 16 -26.88 16.24 -21.55
N LEU A 17 -26.64 16.08 -22.85
CA LEU A 17 -25.47 15.37 -23.37
C LEU A 17 -24.17 16.01 -22.88
N PHE A 18 -24.08 17.34 -22.98
CA PHE A 18 -22.92 18.10 -22.53
C PHE A 18 -22.65 17.92 -21.03
N THR A 19 -23.70 17.98 -20.21
CA THR A 19 -23.61 17.77 -18.76
C THR A 19 -23.13 16.35 -18.44
N LEU A 20 -23.64 15.36 -19.18
CA LEU A 20 -23.27 13.95 -18.99
C LEU A 20 -21.80 13.70 -19.35
N VAL A 21 -21.30 14.35 -20.40
CA VAL A 21 -19.86 14.30 -20.77
C VAL A 21 -18.99 14.92 -19.68
N ILE A 22 -19.35 16.09 -19.15
CA ILE A 22 -18.60 16.71 -18.04
C ILE A 22 -18.61 15.80 -16.82
N PHE A 23 -19.76 15.22 -16.48
CA PHE A 23 -19.89 14.29 -15.35
C PHE A 23 -19.01 13.05 -15.54
N LEU A 24 -18.98 12.47 -16.73
CA LEU A 24 -18.09 11.35 -17.06
C LEU A 24 -16.62 11.73 -16.88
N ILE A 25 -16.19 12.86 -17.46
CA ILE A 25 -14.80 13.34 -17.31
C ILE A 25 -14.44 13.54 -15.84
N TYR A 26 -15.35 14.16 -15.07
CA TYR A 26 -15.15 14.38 -13.63
C TYR A 26 -14.98 13.06 -12.87
N VAL A 27 -15.89 12.10 -13.08
CA VAL A 27 -15.86 10.78 -12.43
C VAL A 27 -14.58 10.02 -12.78
N PHE A 28 -14.14 10.05 -14.04
CA PHE A 28 -12.93 9.36 -14.47
C PHE A 28 -11.64 10.07 -14.04
N SER A 29 -11.61 11.40 -14.04
CA SER A 29 -10.42 12.17 -13.67
C SER A 29 -10.12 12.16 -12.17
N ILE A 30 -11.14 12.06 -11.31
CA ILE A 30 -10.96 12.13 -9.85
C ILE A 30 -10.70 10.74 -9.25
N ASN A 31 -11.24 9.68 -9.87
CA ASN A 31 -11.08 8.31 -9.35
C ASN A 31 -9.77 7.63 -9.78
N SER A 32 -8.94 8.27 -10.60
CA SER A 32 -7.59 7.80 -10.87
C SER A 32 -6.62 8.53 -9.95
N PHE A 33 -6.21 7.88 -8.84
CA PHE A 33 -4.90 8.19 -8.28
C PHE A 33 -3.89 8.04 -9.42
N GLY A 34 -3.14 9.10 -9.69
CA GLY A 34 -2.13 9.05 -10.74
C GLY A 34 -1.20 7.88 -10.46
N LEU A 35 -1.01 6.98 -11.43
CA LEU A 35 -0.12 5.82 -11.33
C LEU A 35 1.25 6.20 -10.74
N ASN A 36 1.71 7.42 -11.05
CA ASN A 36 2.95 7.99 -10.53
C ASN A 36 2.95 8.17 -9.00
N GLN A 37 1.84 8.62 -8.40
CA GLN A 37 1.77 8.83 -6.95
C GLN A 37 1.82 7.51 -6.18
N GLN A 38 1.14 6.48 -6.68
CA GLN A 38 1.20 5.12 -6.11
C GLN A 38 2.62 4.54 -6.22
N TYR A 39 3.30 4.81 -7.33
CA TYR A 39 4.69 4.42 -7.54
C TYR A 39 5.63 5.08 -6.53
N PHE A 40 5.61 6.42 -6.40
CA PHE A 40 6.46 7.12 -5.44
C PHE A 40 6.18 6.69 -4.00
N PHE A 41 4.91 6.55 -3.63
CA PHE A 41 4.54 6.07 -2.31
C PHE A 41 5.09 4.66 -2.02
N SER A 42 5.02 3.75 -2.99
CA SER A 42 5.58 2.40 -2.84
C SER A 42 7.11 2.41 -2.72
N GLU A 43 7.78 3.27 -3.49
CA GLU A 43 9.23 3.44 -3.46
C GLU A 43 9.69 4.03 -2.12
N ASP A 44 9.01 5.06 -1.62
CA ASP A 44 9.28 5.68 -0.32
C ASP A 44 9.04 4.69 0.82
N LEU A 45 7.93 3.94 0.78
CA LEU A 45 7.64 2.88 1.74
C LEU A 45 8.74 1.84 1.77
N LEU A 46 9.08 1.24 0.62
CA LEU A 46 10.08 0.19 0.55
C LEU A 46 11.44 0.71 1.01
N THR A 47 11.83 1.92 0.58
CA THR A 47 13.09 2.54 0.98
C THR A 47 13.13 2.80 2.49
N THR A 48 12.04 3.29 3.07
CA THR A 48 11.95 3.53 4.51
C THR A 48 12.09 2.23 5.28
N LEU A 49 11.30 1.20 4.94
CA LEU A 49 11.29 -0.08 5.65
C LEU A 49 12.59 -0.87 5.47
N SER A 50 13.30 -0.67 4.36
CA SER A 50 14.59 -1.30 4.10
C SER A 50 15.75 -0.62 4.81
N ASN A 51 15.57 0.58 5.36
CA ASN A 51 16.65 1.34 6.00
C ASN A 51 16.41 1.57 7.50
N VAL A 52 15.15 1.69 7.93
CA VAL A 52 14.80 1.91 9.34
C VAL A 52 15.05 0.64 10.13
N LYS A 53 15.85 0.76 11.20
CA LYS A 53 16.12 -0.31 12.16
C LYS A 53 15.05 -0.40 13.21
N ILE A 54 14.87 -1.58 13.80
CA ILE A 54 13.94 -1.76 14.92
C ILE A 54 14.34 -0.89 16.12
N SER A 55 15.64 -0.71 16.36
CA SER A 55 16.16 0.15 17.43
C SER A 55 15.87 1.64 17.24
N GLU A 56 15.55 2.08 16.03
CA GLU A 56 15.19 3.47 15.70
C GLU A 56 13.70 3.74 15.88
N LEU A 57 12.89 2.69 16.09
CA LEU A 57 11.46 2.83 16.34
C LEU A 57 11.22 3.31 17.77
N ASP A 58 10.33 4.28 17.91
CA ASP A 58 9.78 4.63 19.22
C ASP A 58 8.81 3.51 19.66
N LEU A 59 9.32 2.53 20.41
CA LEU A 59 8.57 1.35 20.86
C LEU A 59 7.31 1.69 21.67
N SER A 60 7.20 2.89 22.24
CA SER A 60 5.97 3.31 22.92
C SER A 60 4.78 3.40 21.97
N ASN A 61 5.06 3.60 20.67
CA ASN A 61 4.08 3.65 19.61
C ASN A 61 3.78 2.29 18.99
N TYR A 62 4.55 1.23 19.29
CA TYR A 62 4.43 -0.09 18.68
C TYR A 62 4.38 -1.17 19.76
N PRO A 63 3.21 -1.36 20.43
CA PRO A 63 3.08 -2.22 21.60
C PRO A 63 3.39 -3.69 21.30
N ASP A 64 3.03 -4.19 20.11
CA ASP A 64 3.27 -5.59 19.74
C ASP A 64 4.76 -5.81 19.49
N ILE A 65 5.41 -4.89 18.77
CA ILE A 65 6.87 -4.94 18.58
C ILE A 65 7.60 -4.83 19.92
N ASN A 66 7.17 -3.93 20.81
CA ASN A 66 7.76 -3.77 22.14
C ASN A 66 7.65 -5.06 22.97
N SER A 67 6.52 -5.76 22.88
CA SER A 67 6.32 -7.06 23.54
C SER A 67 7.24 -8.14 22.97
N MET A 68 7.47 -8.16 21.64
CA MET A 68 8.34 -9.12 20.98
C MET A 68 9.82 -8.89 21.29
N VAL A 69 10.24 -7.63 21.41
CA VAL A 69 11.60 -7.28 21.86
C VAL A 69 11.78 -7.70 23.32
N SER A 70 10.83 -7.35 24.19
CA SER A 70 10.90 -7.64 25.63
C SER A 70 10.87 -9.13 25.94
N SER A 71 10.16 -9.93 25.14
CA SER A 71 10.09 -11.40 25.28
C SER A 71 11.31 -12.13 24.70
N GLY A 72 12.24 -11.42 24.05
CA GLY A 72 13.39 -12.04 23.37
C GLY A 72 13.02 -12.75 22.08
N LYS A 73 11.86 -12.45 21.51
CA LYS A 73 11.44 -12.95 20.20
C LYS A 73 12.14 -12.19 19.08
N ILE A 74 12.36 -10.88 19.26
CA ILE A 74 13.25 -10.06 18.45
C ILE A 74 14.56 -9.85 19.22
N ASN A 75 15.58 -10.62 18.87
CA ASN A 75 16.90 -10.56 19.54
C ASN A 75 17.87 -9.58 18.89
N TYR A 76 17.66 -9.22 17.62
CA TYR A 76 18.56 -8.36 16.86
C TYR A 76 17.83 -7.08 16.45
N THR A 77 17.84 -6.09 17.34
CA THR A 77 17.19 -4.79 17.11
C THR A 77 17.90 -3.92 16.07
N GLU A 78 19.13 -4.26 15.70
CA GLU A 78 19.87 -3.62 14.62
C GLU A 78 19.43 -4.09 13.23
N ALA A 79 18.55 -5.10 13.14
CA ALA A 79 17.91 -5.47 11.88
C ALA A 79 17.00 -4.33 11.39
N THR A 80 16.94 -4.18 10.08
CA THR A 80 15.92 -3.37 9.42
C THR A 80 14.54 -4.04 9.52
N ILE A 81 13.48 -3.26 9.36
CA ILE A 81 12.10 -3.78 9.37
C ILE A 81 11.93 -4.92 8.35
N VAL A 82 12.44 -4.73 7.13
CA VAL A 82 12.37 -5.76 6.07
C VAL A 82 13.15 -7.00 6.45
N GLU A 83 14.37 -6.86 7.00
CA GLU A 83 15.16 -8.01 7.43
C GLU A 83 14.45 -8.81 8.53
N GLN A 84 13.78 -8.14 9.46
CA GLN A 84 13.03 -8.80 10.52
C GLN A 84 11.79 -9.54 9.99
N ILE A 85 11.08 -8.96 9.02
CA ILE A 85 9.98 -9.65 8.33
C ILE A 85 10.50 -10.92 7.67
N VAL A 86 11.62 -10.82 6.93
CA VAL A 86 12.24 -11.99 6.30
C VAL A 86 12.68 -13.02 7.35
N ASN A 87 13.23 -12.58 8.49
CA ASN A 87 13.64 -13.47 9.58
C ASN A 87 12.45 -14.26 10.15
N PHE A 88 11.30 -13.63 10.39
CA PHE A 88 10.10 -14.35 10.82
C PHE A 88 9.61 -15.36 9.79
N GLN A 89 9.64 -14.99 8.50
CA GLN A 89 9.25 -15.90 7.41
C GLN A 89 10.22 -17.09 7.26
N LEU A 90 11.53 -16.88 7.47
CA LEU A 90 12.54 -17.94 7.42
C LEU A 90 12.45 -18.91 8.61
N ASN A 91 11.90 -18.48 9.74
CA ASN A 91 11.72 -19.30 10.94
C ASN A 91 10.31 -19.93 11.03
N ASP A 92 9.51 -19.87 9.95
CA ASP A 92 8.12 -20.35 9.89
C ASP A 92 7.19 -19.74 10.98
N ASP A 93 7.51 -18.54 11.48
CA ASP A 93 6.77 -17.85 12.53
C ASP A 93 5.79 -16.83 11.95
N GLN A 94 4.78 -17.34 11.27
CA GLN A 94 3.80 -16.51 10.57
C GLN A 94 2.98 -15.64 11.53
N GLU A 95 2.69 -16.12 12.74
CA GLU A 95 1.90 -15.37 13.72
C GLU A 95 2.62 -14.08 14.14
N SER A 96 3.89 -14.17 14.52
CA SER A 96 4.65 -12.96 14.86
C SER A 96 5.02 -12.12 13.67
N SER A 97 5.21 -12.72 12.49
CA SER A 97 5.34 -11.95 11.25
C SER A 97 4.12 -11.06 11.02
N ASN A 98 2.91 -11.60 11.18
CA ASN A 98 1.67 -10.86 10.93
C ASN A 98 1.48 -9.75 11.95
N LEU A 99 1.63 -10.05 13.25
CA LEU A 99 1.54 -9.05 14.32
C LEU A 99 2.58 -7.92 14.14
N PHE A 100 3.82 -8.26 13.77
CA PHE A 100 4.86 -7.28 13.52
C PHE A 100 4.52 -6.35 12.36
N ILE A 101 3.96 -6.91 11.29
CA ILE A 101 3.59 -6.14 10.09
C ILE A 101 2.35 -5.30 10.36
N ASP A 102 1.36 -5.85 11.04
CA ASP A 102 0.14 -5.11 11.41
C ASP A 102 0.48 -3.89 12.28
N ASP A 103 1.34 -4.04 13.30
CA ASP A 103 1.73 -2.93 14.19
C ASP A 103 2.49 -1.82 13.43
N ILE A 104 3.27 -2.16 12.41
CA ILE A 104 3.96 -1.18 11.55
C ILE A 104 2.97 -0.51 10.59
N PHE A 105 2.16 -1.30 9.90
CA PHE A 105 1.35 -0.80 8.79
C PHE A 105 0.04 -0.16 9.24
N ILE A 106 -0.46 -0.43 10.45
CA ILE A 106 -1.65 0.26 10.98
C ILE A 106 -1.44 1.77 11.09
N LYS A 107 -0.19 2.23 11.25
CA LYS A 107 0.15 3.66 11.33
C LYS A 107 0.65 4.27 10.03
N VAL A 108 1.13 3.43 9.11
CA VAL A 108 1.82 3.87 7.89
C VAL A 108 0.94 3.71 6.64
N ALA A 109 0.10 2.66 6.59
CA ALA A 109 -0.80 2.45 5.47
C ALA A 109 -2.07 3.28 5.66
N ASP A 110 -2.29 4.24 4.77
CA ASP A 110 -3.60 4.84 4.59
C ASP A 110 -4.56 3.78 4.01
N GLU A 111 -5.63 3.45 4.74
CA GLU A 111 -6.65 2.48 4.32
C GLU A 111 -7.25 2.82 2.94
N SER A 112 -7.27 4.10 2.56
CA SER A 112 -7.78 4.55 1.27
C SER A 112 -6.93 4.08 0.08
N LEU A 113 -5.66 3.76 0.29
CA LEU A 113 -4.71 3.35 -0.76
C LEU A 113 -4.83 1.88 -1.13
N LYS A 114 -5.57 1.06 -0.35
CA LYS A 114 -5.72 -0.39 -0.55
C LYS A 114 -4.37 -1.09 -0.82
N THR A 115 -3.38 -0.75 -0.01
CA THR A 115 -2.01 -1.26 -0.13
C THR A 115 -1.98 -2.76 0.18
N ALA A 116 -1.18 -3.50 -0.58
CA ALA A 116 -0.86 -4.89 -0.29
C ALA A 116 0.65 -5.12 -0.45
N ILE A 117 1.20 -5.96 0.41
CA ILE A 117 2.64 -6.24 0.47
C ILE A 117 2.85 -7.69 0.12
N PHE A 118 3.77 -7.92 -0.81
CA PHE A 118 4.14 -9.24 -1.27
C PHE A 118 5.64 -9.43 -1.12
N ILE A 119 6.05 -10.60 -0.62
CA ILE A 119 7.42 -11.09 -0.75
C ILE A 119 7.37 -12.29 -1.70
N GLY A 120 8.00 -12.13 -2.87
CA GLY A 120 7.84 -13.08 -3.97
C GLY A 120 6.38 -13.19 -4.39
N ASN A 121 5.81 -14.40 -4.27
CA ASN A 121 4.40 -14.68 -4.59
C ASN A 121 3.50 -14.78 -3.34
N VAL A 122 4.01 -14.51 -2.15
CA VAL A 122 3.25 -14.62 -0.90
C VAL A 122 2.78 -13.23 -0.49
N LYS A 123 1.46 -13.06 -0.32
CA LYS A 123 0.85 -11.87 0.28
C LYS A 123 1.11 -11.92 1.78
N ILE A 124 1.72 -10.87 2.32
CA ILE A 124 2.01 -10.77 3.76
C ILE A 124 1.10 -9.75 4.43
N TYR A 125 0.63 -8.74 3.70
CA TYR A 125 -0.30 -7.75 4.25
C TYR A 125 -1.22 -7.18 3.20
N GLY A 126 -2.39 -6.72 3.64
CA GLY A 126 -3.22 -5.80 2.88
C GLY A 126 -4.32 -6.41 2.01
N ALA A 127 -4.87 -5.55 1.15
CA ALA A 127 -6.10 -5.79 0.40
C ALA A 127 -6.04 -7.08 -0.46
N ASP A 128 -7.21 -7.68 -0.69
CA ASP A 128 -7.28 -8.89 -1.51
C ASP A 128 -6.70 -8.68 -2.91
N PRO A 129 -6.03 -9.70 -3.50
CA PRO A 129 -5.38 -9.57 -4.80
C PRO A 129 -6.31 -9.05 -5.90
N GLU A 130 -7.60 -9.37 -5.81
CA GLU A 130 -8.65 -8.91 -6.74
C GLU A 130 -8.97 -7.41 -6.63
N ASN A 131 -8.63 -6.80 -5.50
CA ASN A 131 -8.84 -5.37 -5.19
C ASN A 131 -7.56 -4.53 -5.37
N VAL A 132 -6.40 -5.16 -5.61
CA VAL A 132 -5.13 -4.47 -5.89
C VAL A 132 -5.16 -3.99 -7.33
N LYS A 133 -5.51 -2.72 -7.53
CA LYS A 133 -5.67 -2.12 -8.87
C LYS A 133 -4.37 -2.07 -9.68
N ASN A 134 -3.21 -2.01 -9.03
CA ASN A 134 -1.90 -1.99 -9.68
C ASN A 134 -0.88 -2.74 -8.82
N LEU A 135 -0.38 -3.87 -9.34
CA LEU A 135 0.70 -4.62 -8.69
C LEU A 135 2.04 -4.02 -9.17
N LEU A 136 2.56 -3.05 -8.44
CA LEU A 136 3.86 -2.43 -8.73
C LEU A 136 4.98 -3.36 -8.26
N SER A 137 5.32 -4.32 -9.12
CA SER A 137 6.39 -5.30 -8.90
C SER A 137 7.76 -4.64 -9.05
N ARG A 138 8.51 -4.53 -7.95
CA ARG A 138 9.99 -4.53 -7.98
C ARG A 138 10.56 -5.30 -6.80
N THR A 139 10.93 -6.56 -7.04
CA THR A 139 11.78 -7.33 -6.13
C THR A 139 13.24 -7.01 -6.41
N ARG A 140 13.96 -6.44 -5.45
CA ARG A 140 15.41 -6.65 -5.30
C ARG A 140 15.77 -6.72 -3.81
N LEU A 141 15.48 -7.86 -3.19
CA LEU A 141 16.12 -8.25 -1.93
C LEU A 141 17.35 -9.08 -2.29
N ALA A 142 18.52 -8.43 -2.30
CA ALA A 142 19.81 -9.09 -2.40
C ALA A 142 20.32 -9.38 -0.98
N ILE A 143 20.01 -10.57 -0.46
CA ILE A 143 20.53 -11.02 0.84
C ILE A 143 21.86 -11.73 0.59
N GLY A 144 22.96 -11.03 0.84
CA GLY A 144 24.31 -11.58 0.77
C GLY A 144 24.70 -12.23 2.10
N LYS A 145 24.78 -13.56 2.14
CA LYS A 145 25.48 -14.28 3.21
C LYS A 145 26.99 -14.13 2.98
N LYS A 146 27.67 -13.37 3.83
CA LYS A 146 29.14 -13.40 3.90
C LYS A 146 29.54 -14.77 4.46
N ASN A 147 29.93 -15.69 3.58
CA ASN A 147 30.54 -16.94 4.01
C ASN A 147 31.92 -16.63 4.61
N SER A 148 32.09 -17.12 5.83
CA SER A 148 33.32 -17.49 6.55
C SER A 148 34.61 -16.80 6.14
#